data_AF-A0A5M3WLE8-F1
#
_entry.id   AF-A0A5M3WLE8-F1
#
_cell.length_a   1.000
_cell.length_b   1.000
_cell.length_c   1.000
_cell.angle_alpha   90.00
_cell.angle_beta   90.00
_cell.angle_gamma   90.00
#
_symmetry.space_group_name_H-M   'P 1'
#
loop_
_entity.id
_entity.type
_entity.pdbx_description
1 polymer ?
#
loop_
_entity_poly.entity_id
_entity_poly.type
_entity_poly.pdbx_seq_one_letter_code
_entity_poly.pdbx_strand_id
1 'polypeptide(L)'
;MDRPSQSYLTYALADSFQAQLITAACKGEAFDTETGLPDSIHREAQTITWFEHASDYMDNKWSKIAANSRRSTLEGMIAVTCALVRETRGAPGTEQLRDALRWAFLPSRKDVDQPEPVATTLR
;
A
#
# COMPACT_ATOMS: atom_id res chain seq x y z
N MET A 1 22.39 -25.27 7.17
CA MET A 1 21.45 -24.24 6.73
C MET A 1 20.88 -24.71 5.42
N ASP A 2 19.63 -25.15 5.44
CA ASP A 2 18.96 -25.74 4.28
C ASP A 2 18.19 -24.63 3.56
N ARG A 3 18.65 -24.24 2.38
CA ARG A 3 17.99 -23.22 1.56
C ARG A 3 16.77 -23.87 0.92
N PRO A 4 15.53 -23.35 1.10
CA PRO A 4 14.39 -23.89 0.37
C PRO A 4 14.62 -23.65 -1.13
N SER A 5 14.71 -24.74 -1.89
CA SER A 5 14.74 -24.68 -3.35
C SER A 5 13.36 -24.25 -3.84
N GLN A 6 13.29 -23.11 -4.51
CA GLN A 6 12.05 -22.62 -5.09
C GLN A 6 11.87 -23.21 -6.50
N SER A 7 10.71 -23.81 -6.76
CA SER A 7 10.36 -24.34 -8.08
C SER A 7 9.45 -23.37 -8.82
N TYR A 8 9.60 -23.29 -10.14
CA TYR A 8 8.81 -22.44 -11.02
C TYR A 8 7.95 -23.29 -11.96
N LEU A 9 6.76 -22.81 -12.30
CA LEU A 9 5.83 -23.51 -13.19
C LEU A 9 6.37 -23.66 -14.62
N THR A 10 7.20 -22.71 -15.07
CA THR A 10 7.81 -22.74 -16.40
C THR A 10 9.28 -22.36 -16.31
N TYR A 11 10.06 -22.88 -17.26
CA TYR A 11 11.47 -22.51 -17.42
C TYR A 11 11.65 -21.01 -17.61
N ALA A 12 10.78 -20.36 -18.39
CA ALA A 12 10.85 -18.92 -18.65
C ALA A 12 10.72 -18.09 -17.36
N LEU A 13 9.88 -18.51 -16.41
CA LEU A 13 9.77 -17.84 -15.11
C LEU A 13 11.06 -18.00 -14.30
N ALA A 14 11.64 -19.20 -14.26
CA ALA A 14 12.92 -19.45 -13.57
C ALA A 14 14.07 -18.63 -14.17
N ASP A 15 14.16 -18.59 -15.51
CA ASP A 15 15.19 -17.86 -16.24
C ASP A 15 15.07 -16.34 -16.01
N SER A 16 13.84 -15.82 -16.04
CA SER A 16 13.57 -14.40 -15.74
C SER A 16 13.94 -14.03 -14.29
N PHE A 17 13.74 -14.94 -13.34
CA PHE A 17 14.10 -14.71 -11.94
C PHE A 17 15.62 -14.78 -11.74
N GLN A 18 16.30 -15.73 -12.39
CA GLN A 18 17.75 -15.81 -12.38
C GLN A 18 18.38 -14.53 -12.97
N ALA A 19 17.83 -14.01 -14.07
CA ALA A 19 18.28 -12.75 -14.65
C ALA A 19 18.14 -11.56 -13.69
N GLN A 20 17.06 -11.50 -12.90
CA GLN A 20 16.86 -10.49 -11.86
C GLN A 20 17.93 -10.58 -10.75
N LEU A 21 18.23 -11.79 -10.26
CA LEU A 21 19.26 -12.00 -9.25
C LEU A 21 20.65 -11.58 -9.74
N ILE A 22 21.01 -11.95 -10.98
CA ILE A 22 22.28 -11.55 -11.60
C ILE A 22 22.36 -10.02 -11.70
N THR A 23 21.27 -9.39 -12.13
CA THR A 23 21.21 -7.92 -12.26
C THR A 23 21.39 -7.22 -10.91
N ALA A 24 20.72 -7.71 -9.86
CA ALA A 24 20.85 -7.15 -8.51
C ALA A 24 22.28 -7.31 -7.96
N ALA A 25 22.91 -8.47 -8.19
CA ALA A 25 24.30 -8.70 -7.84
C ALA A 25 25.26 -7.77 -8.60
N CYS A 26 25.06 -7.57 -9.90
CA CYS A 26 25.85 -6.63 -10.71
C CYS A 26 25.71 -5.18 -10.25
N LYS A 27 24.55 -4.80 -9.70
CA LYS A 27 24.30 -3.47 -9.13
C LYS A 27 24.92 -3.30 -7.73
N GLY A 28 25.42 -4.38 -7.12
CA GLY A 28 25.95 -4.36 -5.75
C GLY A 28 24.87 -4.22 -4.68
N GLU A 29 23.65 -4.68 -4.95
CA GLU A 29 22.57 -4.69 -3.98
C GLU A 29 22.89 -5.65 -2.82
N ALA A 30 22.44 -5.31 -1.61
CA ALA A 30 22.56 -6.21 -0.47
C ALA A 30 21.58 -7.37 -0.62
N PHE A 31 22.02 -8.56 -0.19
CA PHE A 31 21.21 -9.76 -0.15
C PHE A 31 20.95 -10.12 1.30
N ASP A 32 19.69 -10.41 1.59
CA ASP A 32 19.29 -10.93 2.89
C ASP A 32 19.88 -12.35 3.09
N THR A 33 20.52 -12.57 4.24
CA THR A 33 21.29 -13.79 4.50
C THR A 33 20.40 -15.00 4.84
N GLU A 34 19.14 -14.79 5.17
CA GLU A 34 18.19 -15.87 5.48
C GLU A 34 17.44 -16.34 4.22
N THR A 35 16.97 -15.39 3.41
CA THR A 35 16.15 -15.64 2.21
C THR A 35 16.99 -15.75 0.94
N GLY A 36 18.16 -15.10 0.91
CA GLY A 36 19.01 -14.99 -0.28
C GLY A 36 18.40 -14.14 -1.39
N LEU A 37 17.44 -13.27 -1.05
CA LEU A 37 16.85 -12.31 -1.98
C LEU A 37 17.54 -10.94 -1.88
N PRO A 38 17.67 -10.21 -2.99
CA PRO A 38 18.15 -8.84 -2.97
C PRO A 38 17.11 -7.89 -2.35
N ASP A 39 17.60 -6.80 -1.77
CA ASP A 39 16.76 -5.76 -1.14
C ASP A 39 15.67 -5.22 -2.07
N SER A 40 15.93 -5.12 -3.37
CA SER A 40 14.94 -4.65 -4.37
C SER A 40 13.70 -5.55 -4.42
N ILE A 41 13.91 -6.86 -4.52
CA ILE A 41 12.83 -7.86 -4.54
C ILE A 41 12.09 -7.87 -3.19
N HIS A 42 12.82 -7.73 -2.09
CA HIS A 42 12.23 -7.64 -0.76
C HIS A 42 11.33 -6.39 -0.61
N ARG A 43 11.80 -5.24 -1.12
CA ARG A 43 11.07 -3.98 -1.10
C ARG A 43 9.80 -4.06 -1.96
N GLU A 44 9.88 -4.65 -3.15
CA GLU A 44 8.70 -4.84 -4.01
C GLU A 44 7.65 -5.70 -3.32
N ALA A 45 8.04 -6.79 -2.66
CA ALA A 45 7.13 -7.66 -1.91
C ALA A 45 6.45 -6.95 -0.73
N GLN A 46 7.07 -5.92 -0.16
CA GLN A 46 6.56 -5.13 0.96
C GLN A 46 5.93 -3.79 0.53
N THR A 47 5.83 -3.53 -0.77
CA THR A 47 5.26 -2.27 -1.25
C THR A 47 3.75 -2.31 -1.14
N ILE A 48 3.22 -1.62 -0.12
CA ILE A 48 1.79 -1.32 0.00
C ILE A 48 1.45 0.00 -0.70
N THR A 49 0.21 0.14 -1.13
CA THR A 49 -0.27 1.41 -1.67
C THR A 49 -0.31 2.49 -0.59
N TRP A 50 -0.23 3.76 -1.01
CA TRP A 50 -0.42 4.89 -0.07
C TRP A 50 -1.74 4.79 0.70
N PHE A 51 -2.81 4.36 0.03
CA PHE A 51 -4.13 4.24 0.63
C PHE A 51 -4.20 3.16 1.72
N GLU A 52 -3.59 1.99 1.48
CA GLU A 52 -3.45 0.94 2.50
C GLU A 52 -2.64 1.44 3.69
N HIS A 53 -1.50 2.07 3.43
CA HIS A 53 -0.67 2.66 4.48
C HIS A 53 -1.43 3.67 5.34
N ALA A 54 -2.16 4.59 4.69
CA ALA A 54 -2.96 5.61 5.38
C ALA A 54 -4.08 4.99 6.23
N SER A 55 -4.73 3.95 5.72
CA SER A 55 -5.80 3.23 6.42
C SER A 55 -5.27 2.49 7.65
N ASP A 56 -4.16 1.77 7.51
CA ASP A 56 -3.51 1.06 8.62
C ASP A 56 -2.94 2.02 9.66
N TYR A 57 -2.39 3.16 9.23
CA TYR A 57 -1.93 4.21 10.12
C TYR A 57 -3.08 4.76 10.98
N MET A 58 -4.23 5.03 10.35
CA MET A 58 -5.41 5.58 11.04
C MET A 58 -5.92 4.60 12.09
N ASP A 59 -6.05 3.32 11.77
CA ASP A 59 -6.45 2.27 12.72
C ASP A 59 -5.53 2.21 13.94
N ASN A 60 -4.22 2.10 13.68
CA ASN A 60 -3.22 1.95 14.72
C ASN A 60 -3.09 3.17 15.64
N LYS A 61 -3.43 4.35 15.13
CA LYS A 61 -3.30 5.62 15.85
C LYS A 61 -4.59 6.05 16.53
N TRP A 62 -5.76 5.67 16.03
CA TRP A 62 -7.06 6.19 16.46
C TRP A 62 -7.32 6.04 17.96
N SER A 63 -7.04 4.87 18.53
CA SER A 63 -7.23 4.59 19.96
C SER A 63 -6.25 5.34 20.87
N LYS A 64 -5.09 5.76 20.32
CA LYS A 64 -3.96 6.34 21.07
C LYS A 64 -4.01 7.87 21.16
N ILE A 65 -4.91 8.53 20.45
CA ILE A 65 -4.99 10.00 20.39
C ILE A 65 -6.33 10.53 20.90
N ALA A 66 -6.30 11.75 21.44
CA ALA A 66 -7.48 12.45 21.95
C ALA A 66 -8.50 12.75 20.84
N ALA A 67 -9.78 12.90 21.20
CA ALA A 67 -10.88 13.10 20.25
C ALA A 67 -10.65 14.27 19.27
N ASN A 68 -10.19 15.43 19.75
CA ASN A 68 -9.88 16.57 18.88
C ASN A 68 -8.72 16.28 17.91
N SER A 69 -7.71 15.54 18.38
CA SER A 69 -6.58 15.10 17.55
C SER A 69 -6.99 14.06 16.50
N ARG A 70 -7.99 13.21 16.77
CA ARG A 70 -8.54 12.26 15.78
C ARG A 70 -9.10 12.99 14.57
N ARG A 71 -9.93 14.01 14.82
CA ARG A 71 -10.52 14.84 13.76
C ARG A 71 -9.45 15.53 12.92
N SER A 72 -8.47 16.17 13.57
CA SER A 72 -7.38 16.86 12.87
C SER A 72 -6.50 15.88 12.06
N THR A 73 -6.20 14.70 12.61
CA THR A 73 -5.41 13.68 11.92
C THR A 73 -6.15 13.14 10.69
N LEU A 74 -7.46 12.88 10.82
CA LEU A 74 -8.30 12.43 9.71
C LEU A 74 -8.33 13.45 8.57
N GLU A 75 -8.64 14.72 8.87
CA GLU A 75 -8.71 15.78 7.85
C GLU A 75 -7.34 16.04 7.21
N GLY A 76 -6.26 15.92 7.97
CA GLY A 76 -4.89 15.97 7.43
C GLY A 76 -4.61 14.83 6.45
N MET A 77 -4.99 13.60 6.80
CA MET A 77 -4.79 12.43 5.93
C MET A 77 -5.61 12.53 4.64
N ILE A 78 -6.84 13.03 4.73
CA ILE A 78 -7.69 13.30 3.55
C ILE A 78 -7.01 14.34 2.65
N ALA A 79 -6.53 15.45 3.21
CA ALA A 79 -5.88 16.50 2.44
C ALA A 79 -4.63 15.99 1.71
N VAL A 80 -3.78 15.22 2.38
CA VAL A 80 -2.59 14.61 1.77
C VAL A 80 -3.00 13.64 0.66
N THR A 81 -3.99 12.78 0.91
CA THR A 81 -4.42 11.79 -0.08
C THR A 81 -5.01 12.47 -1.31
N CYS A 82 -5.83 13.51 -1.15
CA CYS A 82 -6.32 14.30 -2.29
C CYS A 82 -5.18 14.94 -3.10
N ALA A 83 -4.11 15.40 -2.45
CA ALA A 83 -2.96 15.99 -3.15
C ALA A 83 -2.13 14.97 -3.94
N LEU A 84 -2.21 13.67 -3.57
CA LEU A 84 -1.52 12.58 -4.26
C LEU A 84 -2.34 12.02 -5.43
N VAL A 85 -3.66 12.29 -5.49
CA VAL A 85 -4.51 11.88 -6.59
C VAL A 85 -4.21 12.74 -7.82
N ARG A 86 -3.86 12.09 -8.93
CA ARG A 86 -3.68 12.76 -10.23
C ARG A 86 -5.04 13.14 -10.80
N GLU A 87 -5.18 14.38 -11.24
CA GLU A 87 -6.37 14.82 -11.97
C GLU A 87 -6.37 14.23 -13.39
N THR A 88 -7.06 13.12 -13.57
CA THR A 88 -7.28 12.49 -14.89
C THR A 88 -8.73 12.62 -15.32
N ARG A 89 -9.00 12.50 -16.64
CA ARG A 89 -10.36 12.48 -17.17
C ARG A 89 -11.16 11.35 -16.50
N GLY A 90 -12.25 11.71 -15.81
CA GLY A 90 -13.05 10.76 -15.02
C GLY A 90 -12.74 10.73 -13.52
N ALA A 91 -11.84 11.60 -13.03
CA ALA A 91 -11.62 11.75 -11.61
C ALA A 91 -12.91 12.19 -10.88
N PRO A 92 -13.17 11.66 -9.68
CA PRO A 92 -14.32 12.07 -8.87
C PRO A 92 -14.23 13.54 -8.49
N GLY A 93 -15.40 14.17 -8.28
CA GLY A 93 -15.45 15.55 -7.77
C GLY A 93 -14.73 15.68 -6.42
N THR A 94 -14.12 16.84 -6.15
CA THR A 94 -13.30 17.04 -4.95
C THR A 94 -14.04 16.74 -3.64
N GLU A 95 -15.32 17.13 -3.52
CA GLU A 95 -16.12 16.80 -2.32
C GLU A 95 -16.45 15.32 -2.23
N GLN A 96 -16.80 14.68 -3.36
CA GLN A 96 -17.09 13.26 -3.42
C GLN A 96 -15.87 12.42 -2.98
N LEU A 97 -14.68 12.79 -3.45
CA LEU A 97 -13.42 12.15 -3.03
C LEU A 97 -13.18 12.33 -1.52
N ARG A 98 -13.39 13.54 -0.99
CA ARG A 98 -13.19 13.80 0.44
C ARG A 98 -14.15 12.99 1.30
N ASP A 99 -15.42 12.90 0.92
CA ASP A 99 -16.41 12.12 1.66
C ASP A 99 -16.14 10.62 1.59
N ALA A 100 -15.67 10.14 0.43
CA ALA A 100 -15.23 8.76 0.28
C ALA A 100 -14.03 8.44 1.19
N LEU A 101 -13.02 9.33 1.24
CA LEU A 101 -11.85 9.18 2.10
C LEU A 101 -12.20 9.31 3.59
N ARG A 102 -13.13 10.20 3.96
CA ARG A 102 -13.66 10.28 5.34
C ARG A 102 -14.28 8.97 5.79
N TRP A 103 -14.98 8.29 4.88
CA TRP A 103 -15.54 6.98 5.18
C TRP A 103 -14.44 5.94 5.35
N ALA A 104 -13.49 5.87 4.41
CA ALA A 104 -12.44 4.86 4.39
C ALA A 104 -11.48 4.94 5.59
N PHE A 105 -11.09 6.14 6.00
CA PHE A 105 -10.13 6.35 7.09
C PHE A 105 -10.74 6.29 8.48
N LEU A 106 -12.06 6.06 8.61
CA LEU A 106 -12.72 5.94 9.90
C LEU A 106 -12.70 4.46 10.36
N PRO A 107 -11.95 4.11 11.43
CA PRO A 107 -11.81 2.70 11.83
C PRO A 107 -13.16 2.06 12.22
N SER A 108 -14.09 2.86 12.76
CA SER A 108 -15.43 2.41 13.14
C SER A 108 -16.32 2.00 11.97
N ARG A 109 -15.91 2.26 10.72
CA ARG A 109 -16.70 1.97 9.52
C ARG A 109 -16.24 0.71 8.78
N LYS A 110 -15.15 0.06 9.23
CA LYS A 110 -14.62 -1.15 8.59
C LYS A 110 -15.56 -2.36 8.70
N ASP A 111 -16.38 -2.42 9.73
CA ASP A 111 -17.39 -3.48 9.95
C ASP A 111 -18.75 -3.17 9.28
N VAL A 112 -18.86 -2.06 8.56
CA VAL A 112 -20.09 -1.62 7.89
C VAL A 112 -19.89 -1.73 6.39
N ASP A 113 -20.86 -2.31 5.68
CA ASP A 113 -20.83 -2.37 4.22
C ASP A 113 -20.65 -0.96 3.63
N GLN A 114 -19.66 -0.85 2.75
CA GLN A 114 -19.31 0.41 2.11
C GLN A 114 -20.47 0.87 1.21
N PRO A 115 -20.99 2.11 1.37
CA PRO A 115 -22.01 2.62 0.48
C PRO A 115 -21.48 2.65 -0.97
N GLU A 116 -22.29 2.18 -1.92
CA GLU A 116 -22.03 2.15 -3.37
C GLU A 116 -21.34 3.43 -3.92
N PRO A 117 -21.78 4.65 -3.55
CA PRO A 117 -21.13 5.89 -4.00
C PRO A 117 -19.67 6.02 -3.54
N VAL A 118 -19.35 5.51 -2.34
CA VAL A 118 -17.99 5.53 -1.77
C VAL A 118 -17.13 4.47 -2.47
N ALA A 119 -17.68 3.28 -2.72
CA ALA A 119 -16.98 2.19 -3.40
C ALA A 119 -16.59 2.57 -4.84
N THR A 120 -17.51 3.22 -5.57
CA THR A 120 -17.25 3.70 -6.93
C THR A 120 -16.14 4.77 -6.98
N THR A 121 -16.02 5.58 -5.92
CA THR A 121 -15.08 6.71 -5.87
C THR A 121 -13.64 6.29 -5.56
N LEU A 122 -13.45 5.19 -4.82
CA LEU A 122 -12.13 4.71 -4.36
C LEU A 122 -11.54 3.61 -5.26
N ARG A 123 -12.15 3.35 -6.41
CA ARG A 123 -11.72 2.33 -7.38
C ARG A 123 -10.71 2.89 -8.38
#